data_AF-A0A966WZI5-F1
#
_entry.id   AF-A0A966WZI5-F1
#
_cell.length_a   1.000
_cell.length_b   1.000
_cell.length_c   1.000
_cell.angle_alpha   90.00
_cell.angle_beta   90.00
_cell.angle_gamma   90.00
#
_symmetry.space_group_name_H-M   'P 1'
#
loop_
_entity.id
_entity.type
_entity.pdbx_description
1 polymer ?
#
loop_
_entity_poly.entity_id
_entity_poly.type
_entity_poly.pdbx_seq_one_letter_code
_entity_poly.pdbx_strand_id
1 'polypeptide(L)'
;MRYQSTRGASPVQSFQGILLGGLAPDGGLYLPNQYPLVTTQQLDSWRGLSYADLAFEILSLYCDDIPAEDLKTLLHKTYTPQVYCNGRASDRASDITPIHWLGEEKGAKLGLLCLSNGPTLAFKDMAMQLLGNLFEYALKRANQDLNILGATSGDTGSAAEYAMRGKHGIKVFMLSPRGKMSPFQ
;
A
#
# COMPACT_ATOMS: atom_id res chain seq x y z
N MET A 1 -18.07 1.70 5.22
CA MET A 1 -17.79 1.43 3.81
C MET A 1 -18.14 -0.02 3.51
N ARG A 2 -18.74 -0.29 2.34
CA ARG A 2 -19.08 -1.65 1.90
C ARG A 2 -18.50 -1.90 0.52
N TYR A 3 -18.08 -3.14 0.28
CA TYR A 3 -17.43 -3.57 -0.95
C TYR A 3 -18.26 -4.63 -1.68
N GLN A 4 -18.44 -4.44 -2.98
CA GLN A 4 -19.20 -5.33 -3.86
C GLN A 4 -18.28 -5.93 -4.94
N SER A 5 -18.59 -7.15 -5.37
CA SER A 5 -17.89 -7.74 -6.52
C SER A 5 -18.28 -7.01 -7.81
N THR A 6 -17.32 -6.83 -8.72
CA THR A 6 -17.55 -6.36 -10.09
C THR A 6 -18.48 -7.26 -10.90
N ARG A 7 -18.70 -8.50 -10.47
CA ARG A 7 -19.63 -9.45 -11.11
C ARG A 7 -20.99 -9.55 -10.41
N GLY A 8 -21.17 -8.87 -9.27
CA GLY A 8 -22.45 -8.72 -8.58
C GLY A 8 -23.03 -9.99 -7.94
N ALA A 9 -22.33 -11.13 -7.99
CA ALA A 9 -22.82 -12.43 -7.54
C ALA A 9 -22.13 -12.93 -6.26
N SER A 10 -21.45 -12.04 -5.53
CA SER A 10 -20.80 -12.31 -4.26
C SER A 10 -21.36 -11.46 -3.13
N PRO A 11 -21.32 -11.95 -1.88
CA PRO A 11 -21.74 -11.16 -0.72
C PRO A 11 -20.97 -9.85 -0.63
N VAL A 12 -21.69 -8.79 -0.24
CA VAL A 12 -21.10 -7.51 0.09
C VAL A 12 -20.28 -7.65 1.36
N GLN A 13 -19.04 -7.17 1.37
CA GLN A 13 -18.08 -7.33 2.47
C GLN A 13 -17.66 -5.98 3.06
N SER A 14 -17.02 -6.02 4.24
CA SER A 14 -16.32 -4.86 4.83
C SER A 14 -14.87 -4.81 4.33
N PHE A 15 -14.11 -3.76 4.68
CA PHE A 15 -12.70 -3.65 4.30
C PHE A 15 -11.88 -4.83 4.83
N GLN A 16 -11.97 -5.14 6.13
CA GLN A 16 -11.30 -6.31 6.70
C GLN A 16 -11.79 -7.62 6.11
N GLY A 17 -13.07 -7.71 5.75
CA GLY A 17 -13.65 -8.90 5.12
C GLY A 17 -13.06 -9.21 3.74
N ILE A 18 -12.52 -8.21 3.04
CA ILE A 18 -11.84 -8.38 1.74
C ILE A 18 -10.33 -8.31 1.83
N LEU A 19 -9.77 -7.88 2.97
CA LEU A 19 -8.34 -7.59 3.11
C LEU A 19 -7.46 -8.84 2.85
N LEU A 20 -7.81 -9.97 3.47
CA LEU A 20 -7.11 -11.24 3.27
C LEU A 20 -7.64 -12.01 2.05
N GLY A 21 -8.76 -11.56 1.48
CA GLY A 21 -9.39 -12.13 0.31
C GLY A 21 -8.69 -11.69 -0.96
N GLY A 22 -8.49 -12.63 -1.89
CA GLY A 22 -8.08 -12.30 -3.26
C GLY A 22 -9.28 -11.88 -4.09
N LEU A 23 -9.62 -12.71 -5.07
CA LEU A 23 -10.84 -12.52 -5.87
C LEU A 23 -12.10 -12.74 -5.01
N ALA A 24 -13.18 -12.08 -5.39
CA ALA A 24 -14.51 -12.42 -4.88
C ALA A 24 -14.88 -13.86 -5.29
N PRO A 25 -15.76 -14.56 -4.55
CA PRO A 25 -16.18 -15.93 -4.86
C PRO A 25 -16.70 -16.15 -6.28
N ASP A 26 -17.29 -15.13 -6.90
CA ASP A 26 -17.74 -15.16 -8.30
C ASP A 26 -16.63 -14.90 -9.34
N GLY A 27 -15.38 -14.77 -8.90
CA GLY A 27 -14.20 -14.45 -9.71
C GLY A 27 -14.06 -12.97 -10.08
N GLY A 28 -14.89 -12.09 -9.51
CA GLY A 28 -14.77 -10.64 -9.66
C GLY A 28 -13.75 -10.02 -8.71
N LEU A 29 -13.63 -8.70 -8.79
CA LEU A 29 -12.83 -7.88 -7.88
C LEU A 29 -13.75 -7.09 -6.96
N TYR A 30 -13.34 -6.89 -5.71
CA TYR A 30 -14.07 -6.03 -4.80
C TYR A 30 -13.80 -4.55 -5.11
N LEU A 31 -14.86 -3.77 -5.24
CA LEU A 31 -14.84 -2.32 -5.33
C LEU A 31 -15.73 -1.71 -4.26
N PRO A 32 -15.42 -0.51 -3.75
CA PRO A 32 -16.33 0.18 -2.84
C PRO A 32 -17.65 0.45 -3.57
N ASN A 33 -18.77 0.31 -2.87
CA ASN A 33 -20.10 0.55 -3.44
C ASN A 33 -20.30 2.02 -3.88
N GLN A 34 -19.50 2.94 -3.34
CA GLN A 34 -19.44 4.34 -3.73
C GLN A 34 -18.03 4.88 -3.50
N TYR A 35 -17.59 5.83 -4.33
CA TYR A 35 -16.36 6.57 -4.07
C TYR A 35 -16.64 7.73 -3.10
N PRO A 36 -15.95 7.80 -1.95
CA PRO A 36 -16.06 8.92 -1.03
C PRO A 36 -15.69 10.23 -1.72
N LEU A 37 -16.41 11.30 -1.39
CA LEU A 37 -16.12 12.65 -1.88
C LEU A 37 -15.26 13.41 -0.87
N VAL A 38 -14.25 14.12 -1.37
CA VAL A 38 -13.41 15.04 -0.59
C VAL A 38 -13.83 16.45 -0.97
N THR A 39 -14.32 17.20 0.01
CA THR A 39 -14.69 18.61 -0.18
C THR A 39 -13.46 19.49 -0.37
N THR A 40 -13.62 20.67 -0.97
CA THR A 40 -12.54 21.66 -1.08
C THR A 40 -11.95 22.01 0.29
N GLN A 41 -12.80 22.15 1.32
CA GLN A 41 -12.35 22.45 2.68
C GLN A 41 -11.46 21.34 3.26
N GLN A 42 -11.83 20.07 3.05
CA GLN A 42 -10.99 18.93 3.46
C GLN A 42 -9.69 18.90 2.66
N LEU A 43 -9.77 19.10 1.34
CA LEU A 43 -8.58 19.09 0.49
C LEU A 43 -7.58 20.19 0.89
N ASP A 44 -8.07 21.37 1.26
CA ASP A 44 -7.23 22.47 1.75
C ASP A 44 -6.64 22.17 3.13
N SER A 45 -7.39 21.55 4.04
CA SER A 45 -6.86 21.14 5.35
C SER A 45 -5.80 20.03 5.23
N TRP A 46 -5.90 19.18 4.21
CA TRP A 46 -4.97 18.08 3.97
C TRP A 46 -3.63 18.50 3.36
N ARG A 47 -3.55 19.69 2.77
CA ARG A 47 -2.35 20.17 2.05
C ARG A 47 -1.08 20.21 2.91
N GLY A 48 -1.22 20.43 4.21
CA GLY A 48 -0.11 20.52 5.16
C GLY A 48 0.23 19.21 5.88
N LEU A 49 -0.47 18.12 5.60
CA LEU A 49 -0.30 16.85 6.31
C LEU A 49 1.01 16.15 5.92
N SER A 50 1.55 15.37 6.87
CA SER A 50 2.58 14.39 6.57
C SER A 50 2.03 13.30 5.65
N TYR A 51 2.90 12.53 4.98
CA TYR A 51 2.46 11.42 4.13
C TYR A 51 1.60 10.41 4.91
N ALA A 52 2.01 10.06 6.13
CA ALA A 52 1.29 9.10 6.96
C ALA A 52 -0.08 9.63 7.41
N ASP A 53 -0.19 10.91 7.76
CA ASP A 53 -1.47 11.53 8.13
C ASP A 53 -2.39 11.68 6.92
N LEU A 54 -1.86 12.05 5.75
CA LEU A 54 -2.65 12.10 4.51
C LEU A 54 -3.16 10.69 4.13
N ALA A 55 -2.31 9.67 4.26
CA ALA A 55 -2.70 8.29 4.04
C ALA A 55 -3.80 7.85 5.03
N PHE A 56 -3.78 8.38 6.27
CA PHE A 56 -4.81 8.11 7.28
C PHE A 56 -6.14 8.74 6.89
N GLU A 57 -6.15 10.01 6.52
CA GLU A 57 -7.36 10.70 6.07
C GLU A 57 -7.99 9.99 4.86
N ILE A 58 -7.17 9.62 3.86
CA ILE A 58 -7.65 8.92 2.66
C ILE A 58 -8.18 7.52 3.02
N LEU A 59 -7.41 6.71 3.74
CA LEU A 59 -7.78 5.33 4.02
C LEU A 59 -8.99 5.23 4.97
N SER A 60 -9.18 6.20 5.87
CA SER A 60 -10.36 6.26 6.76
C SER A 60 -11.67 6.44 5.98
N LEU A 61 -11.63 7.00 4.76
CA LEU A 61 -12.81 7.06 3.90
C LEU A 61 -13.22 5.70 3.33
N TYR A 62 -12.27 4.76 3.25
CA TYR A 62 -12.46 3.42 2.68
C TYR A 62 -12.55 2.33 3.75
N CYS A 63 -12.07 2.58 4.95
CA CYS A 63 -11.97 1.61 6.03
C CYS A 63 -12.60 2.18 7.31
N ASP A 64 -13.82 1.76 7.62
CA ASP A 64 -14.56 2.13 8.83
C ASP A 64 -14.69 0.99 9.85
N ASP A 65 -14.04 -0.15 9.61
CA ASP A 65 -14.09 -1.32 10.48
C ASP A 65 -12.79 -1.54 11.30
N ILE A 66 -11.73 -0.77 11.03
CA ILE A 66 -10.52 -0.70 11.86
C ILE A 66 -10.62 0.54 12.77
N PRO A 67 -10.35 0.44 14.09
CA PRO A 67 -10.32 1.61 14.97
C PRO A 67 -9.34 2.68 14.46
N ALA A 68 -9.74 3.96 14.52
CA ALA A 68 -8.96 5.06 13.96
C ALA A 68 -7.52 5.13 14.52
N GLU A 69 -7.35 4.94 15.82
CA GLU A 69 -6.02 4.93 16.47
C GLU A 69 -5.13 3.76 15.99
N ASP A 70 -5.73 2.59 15.77
CA ASP A 70 -5.01 1.44 15.22
C ASP A 70 -4.59 1.72 13.77
N LEU A 71 -5.50 2.26 12.95
CA LEU A 71 -5.22 2.62 11.56
C LEU A 71 -4.11 3.66 11.45
N LYS A 72 -4.18 4.71 12.28
CA LYS A 72 -3.17 5.77 12.35
C LYS A 72 -1.81 5.19 12.77
N THR A 73 -1.78 4.32 13.78
CA THR A 73 -0.55 3.64 14.23
C THR A 73 0.07 2.81 13.11
N LEU A 74 -0.74 2.05 12.36
CA LEU A 74 -0.26 1.22 11.24
C LEU A 74 0.35 2.08 10.13
N LEU A 75 -0.26 3.22 9.81
CA LEU A 75 0.23 4.13 8.76
C LEU A 75 1.50 4.86 9.16
N HIS A 76 1.60 5.33 10.41
CA HIS A 76 2.82 5.93 10.96
C HIS A 76 3.95 4.90 11.12
N LYS A 77 3.65 3.63 11.37
CA LYS A 77 4.63 2.53 11.32
C LYS A 77 5.10 2.23 9.89
N THR A 78 4.24 2.44 8.90
CA THR A 78 4.51 2.09 7.49
C THR A 78 5.34 3.14 6.78
N TYR A 79 4.90 4.39 6.80
CA TYR A 79 5.44 5.46 5.97
C TYR A 79 6.42 6.31 6.75
N THR A 80 7.64 5.79 6.92
CA THR A 80 8.70 6.43 7.69
C THR A 80 9.91 6.79 6.81
N PRO A 81 10.69 7.83 7.17
CA PRO A 81 11.95 8.14 6.48
C PRO A 81 12.92 6.97 6.46
N GLN A 82 12.89 6.10 7.48
CA GLN A 82 13.79 4.94 7.60
C GLN A 82 13.44 3.84 6.59
N VAL A 83 12.15 3.63 6.30
CA VAL A 83 11.70 2.65 5.30
C VAL A 83 11.91 3.20 3.89
N TYR A 84 11.67 4.50 3.68
CA TYR A 84 11.76 5.19 2.39
C TYR A 84 13.03 6.03 2.25
N CYS A 85 14.16 5.48 2.70
CA CYS A 85 15.44 6.19 2.80
C CYS A 85 16.27 6.21 1.49
N ASN A 86 15.85 5.48 0.44
CA ASN A 86 16.65 5.31 -0.78
C ASN A 86 16.40 6.41 -1.83
N GLY A 87 15.92 7.58 -1.40
CA GLY A 87 15.78 8.75 -2.25
C GLY A 87 17.12 9.37 -2.66
N ARG A 88 17.09 10.43 -3.47
CA ARG A 88 18.32 11.14 -3.86
C ARG A 88 18.86 11.96 -2.69
N ALA A 89 20.14 12.32 -2.73
CA ALA A 89 20.79 13.10 -1.67
C ALA A 89 20.12 14.48 -1.42
N SER A 90 19.49 15.06 -2.45
CA SER A 90 18.74 16.31 -2.35
C SER A 90 17.32 16.15 -1.78
N ASP A 91 16.83 14.92 -1.70
CA ASP A 91 15.46 14.63 -1.32
C ASP A 91 15.33 14.52 0.20
N ARG A 92 14.18 14.96 0.72
CA ARG A 92 13.82 14.75 2.12
C ARG A 92 13.09 13.42 2.25
N ALA A 93 13.72 12.42 2.85
CA ALA A 93 13.09 11.11 3.09
C ALA A 93 11.79 11.21 3.91
N SER A 94 11.60 12.26 4.73
CA SER A 94 10.34 12.54 5.44
C SER A 94 9.13 12.73 4.53
N ASP A 95 9.37 13.08 3.27
CA ASP A 95 8.29 13.35 2.32
C ASP A 95 7.77 12.04 1.71
N ILE A 96 8.48 10.91 1.92
CA ILE A 96 8.21 9.55 1.44
C ILE A 96 8.25 9.44 -0.09
N THR A 97 7.42 10.23 -0.78
CA THR A 97 7.33 10.36 -2.24
C THR A 97 7.59 11.81 -2.68
N PRO A 98 8.84 12.31 -2.58
CA PRO A 98 9.17 13.67 -2.99
C PRO A 98 8.92 13.88 -4.49
N ILE A 99 8.62 15.12 -4.88
CA ILE A 99 8.54 15.52 -6.28
C ILE A 99 9.87 16.14 -6.70
N HIS A 100 10.52 15.54 -7.70
CA HIS A 100 11.72 16.08 -8.30
C HIS A 100 11.36 16.87 -9.57
N TRP A 101 11.40 18.20 -9.50
CA TRP A 101 11.12 19.08 -10.63
C TRP A 101 12.25 19.04 -11.65
N LEU A 102 11.93 18.73 -12.91
CA LEU A 102 12.88 18.63 -14.01
C LEU A 102 13.04 19.96 -14.77
N GLY A 103 12.01 20.80 -14.76
CA GLY A 103 12.01 22.08 -15.47
C GLY A 103 10.62 22.44 -15.98
N GLU A 104 10.59 23.22 -17.05
CA GLU A 104 9.36 23.64 -17.73
C GLU A 104 9.44 23.25 -19.21
N GLU A 105 8.38 22.62 -19.71
CA GLU A 105 8.22 22.26 -21.11
C GLU A 105 6.88 22.80 -21.62
N LYS A 106 6.89 23.58 -22.71
CA LYS A 106 5.70 24.15 -23.34
C LYS A 106 4.79 24.93 -22.36
N GLY A 107 5.39 25.66 -21.40
CA GLY A 107 4.65 26.44 -20.41
C GLY A 107 4.13 25.63 -19.21
N ALA A 108 4.52 24.35 -19.08
CA ALA A 108 4.08 23.49 -17.99
C ALA A 108 5.28 22.94 -17.20
N LYS A 109 5.18 22.96 -15.86
CA LYS A 109 6.20 22.36 -14.99
C LYS A 109 6.17 20.84 -15.13
N LEU A 110 7.34 20.26 -15.37
CA LEU A 110 7.54 18.81 -15.43
C LEU A 110 8.24 18.34 -14.15
N GLY A 111 7.71 17.28 -13.54
CA GLY A 111 8.28 16.70 -12.32
C GLY A 111 8.10 15.19 -12.26
N LEU A 112 8.96 14.54 -11.50
CA LEU A 112 8.91 13.11 -11.20
C LEU A 112 8.41 12.91 -9.78
N LEU A 113 7.33 12.17 -9.60
CA LEU A 113 6.93 11.68 -8.28
C LEU A 113 7.77 10.44 -7.94
N CYS A 114 8.69 10.59 -6.99
CA CYS A 114 9.65 9.54 -6.65
C CYS A 114 9.00 8.46 -5.77
N LEU A 115 8.43 7.43 -6.39
CA LEU A 115 7.77 6.31 -5.69
C LEU A 115 8.71 5.13 -5.37
N SER A 116 9.96 5.19 -5.84
CA SER A 116 10.93 4.10 -5.79
C SER A 116 11.98 4.27 -4.68
N ASN A 117 11.61 4.91 -3.58
CA ASN A 117 12.53 5.20 -2.47
C ASN A 117 12.47 4.16 -1.34
N GLY A 118 11.54 3.20 -1.45
CA GLY A 118 11.35 2.11 -0.51
C GLY A 118 12.45 1.05 -0.56
N PRO A 119 12.33 -0.03 0.22
CA PRO A 119 13.39 -1.01 0.41
C PRO A 119 13.74 -1.83 -0.84
N THR A 120 12.89 -1.84 -1.87
CA THR A 120 13.10 -2.62 -3.10
C THR A 120 13.25 -1.76 -4.35
N LEU A 121 13.37 -0.44 -4.15
CA LEU A 121 13.58 0.56 -5.20
C LEU A 121 12.50 0.54 -6.29
N ALA A 122 11.26 0.18 -5.93
CA ALA A 122 10.13 0.15 -6.84
C ALA A 122 8.84 0.62 -6.15
N PHE A 123 7.93 1.23 -6.92
CA PHE A 123 6.67 1.76 -6.40
C PHE A 123 5.77 0.74 -5.68
N LYS A 124 6.01 -0.57 -5.88
CA LYS A 124 5.25 -1.64 -5.22
C LYS A 124 5.42 -1.60 -3.70
N ASP A 125 6.54 -1.04 -3.22
CA ASP A 125 6.79 -0.83 -1.79
C ASP A 125 5.69 0.00 -1.12
N MET A 126 5.15 1.01 -1.83
CA MET A 126 4.12 1.91 -1.30
C MET A 126 2.93 1.14 -0.74
N ALA A 127 2.40 0.19 -1.52
CA ALA A 127 1.28 -0.63 -1.11
C ALA A 127 1.71 -1.83 -0.25
N MET A 128 2.79 -2.53 -0.63
CA MET A 128 3.18 -3.78 0.02
C MET A 128 3.57 -3.55 1.49
N GLN A 129 4.30 -2.48 1.81
CA GLN A 129 4.69 -2.18 3.19
C GLN A 129 3.45 -1.97 4.09
N LEU A 130 2.42 -1.27 3.60
CA LEU A 130 1.16 -1.11 4.31
C LEU A 130 0.43 -2.45 4.45
N LEU A 131 0.37 -3.22 3.37
CA LEU A 131 -0.32 -4.50 3.34
C LEU A 131 0.28 -5.49 4.35
N GLY A 132 1.61 -5.52 4.50
CA GLY A 132 2.26 -6.36 5.51
C GLY A 132 1.87 -6.01 6.95
N ASN A 133 1.72 -4.71 7.26
CA ASN A 133 1.25 -4.28 8.58
C ASN A 133 -0.25 -4.57 8.78
N LEU A 134 -1.08 -4.37 7.75
CA LEU A 134 -2.51 -4.68 7.79
C LEU A 134 -2.78 -6.19 7.94
N PHE A 135 -2.03 -7.04 7.24
CA PHE A 135 -2.15 -8.50 7.34
C PHE A 135 -1.80 -8.99 8.74
N GLU A 136 -0.64 -8.57 9.28
CA GLU A 136 -0.23 -8.93 10.64
C GLU A 136 -1.29 -8.50 11.67
N TYR A 137 -1.83 -7.29 11.52
CA TYR A 137 -2.91 -6.79 12.38
C TYR A 137 -4.18 -7.65 12.30
N ALA A 138 -4.66 -7.95 11.09
CA ALA A 138 -5.88 -8.74 10.88
C ALA A 138 -5.71 -10.20 11.36
N LEU A 139 -4.59 -10.83 11.04
CA LEU A 139 -4.28 -12.22 11.40
C LEU A 139 -4.16 -12.40 12.91
N LYS A 140 -3.50 -11.46 13.60
CA LYS A 140 -3.41 -11.47 15.07
C LYS A 140 -4.79 -11.44 15.73
N ARG A 141 -5.72 -10.64 15.20
CA ARG A 141 -7.10 -10.54 15.72
C ARG A 141 -7.93 -11.78 15.39
N ALA A 142 -7.70 -12.39 14.24
CA ALA A 142 -8.36 -13.63 13.84
C ALA A 142 -7.75 -14.88 14.50
N ASN A 143 -6.58 -14.76 15.15
CA ASN A 143 -5.77 -15.87 15.63
C ASN A 143 -5.51 -16.91 14.53
N GLN A 144 -5.06 -16.42 13.37
CA GLN A 144 -4.82 -17.21 12.16
C GLN A 144 -3.42 -16.96 11.60
N ASP A 145 -2.93 -17.93 10.83
CA ASP A 145 -1.71 -17.82 10.03
C ASP A 145 -2.06 -17.77 8.54
N LEU A 146 -1.22 -17.09 7.76
CA LEU A 146 -1.31 -16.98 6.31
C LEU A 146 -0.03 -17.49 5.64
N ASN A 147 -0.21 -18.42 4.69
CA ASN A 147 0.84 -18.86 3.79
C ASN A 147 0.59 -18.25 2.40
N ILE A 148 1.39 -17.24 2.04
CA ILE A 148 1.33 -16.59 0.74
C ILE A 148 2.14 -17.42 -0.25
N LEU A 149 1.49 -17.87 -1.32
CA LEU A 149 2.15 -18.48 -2.48
C LEU A 149 2.05 -17.50 -3.66
N GLY A 150 3.18 -17.12 -4.23
CA GLY A 150 3.25 -16.18 -5.35
C GLY A 150 4.24 -16.62 -6.42
N ALA A 151 4.17 -15.97 -7.58
CA ALA A 151 5.18 -16.05 -8.61
C ALA A 151 5.60 -14.63 -9.03
N THR A 152 6.87 -14.44 -9.34
CA THR A 152 7.44 -13.13 -9.71
C THR A 152 8.42 -13.25 -10.86
N SER A 153 8.62 -12.15 -11.59
CA SER A 153 9.75 -11.96 -12.52
C SER A 153 10.87 -11.08 -11.93
N GLY A 154 10.76 -10.70 -10.65
CA GLY A 154 11.66 -9.79 -9.93
C GLY A 154 10.89 -8.92 -8.94
N ASP A 155 10.66 -7.66 -9.30
CA ASP A 155 10.20 -6.57 -8.42
C ASP A 155 9.03 -6.89 -7.48
N THR A 156 7.97 -7.57 -7.95
CA THR A 156 6.78 -7.83 -7.12
C THR A 156 7.10 -8.77 -5.96
N GLY A 157 7.91 -9.78 -6.23
CA GLY A 157 8.35 -10.74 -5.22
C GLY A 157 9.22 -10.06 -4.18
N SER A 158 10.20 -9.25 -4.62
CA SER A 158 11.06 -8.46 -3.73
C SER A 158 10.21 -7.59 -2.79
N ALA A 159 9.27 -6.79 -3.33
CA ALA A 159 8.43 -5.91 -2.51
C ALA A 159 7.55 -6.69 -1.51
N ALA A 160 6.99 -7.83 -1.94
CA ALA A 160 6.18 -8.70 -1.07
C ALA A 160 7.03 -9.32 0.06
N GLU A 161 8.20 -9.86 -0.27
CA GLU A 161 9.11 -10.46 0.72
C GLU A 161 9.59 -9.44 1.74
N TYR A 162 9.99 -8.24 1.30
CA TYR A 162 10.44 -7.17 2.21
C TYR A 162 9.33 -6.64 3.12
N ALA A 163 8.08 -6.62 2.65
CA ALA A 163 6.94 -6.21 3.45
C ALA A 163 6.56 -7.26 4.52
N MET A 164 6.59 -8.54 4.12
CA MET A 164 6.11 -9.65 4.93
C MET A 164 7.18 -10.26 5.83
N ARG A 165 8.48 -10.05 5.55
CA ARG A 165 9.57 -10.57 6.39
C ARG A 165 9.42 -10.10 7.83
N GLY A 166 9.51 -11.06 8.76
CA GLY A 166 9.39 -10.79 10.20
C GLY A 166 7.98 -10.46 10.69
N LYS A 167 6.95 -10.49 9.83
CA LYS A 167 5.56 -10.33 10.25
C LYS A 167 5.05 -11.60 10.92
N HIS A 168 4.41 -11.47 12.08
CA HIS A 168 3.86 -12.60 12.81
C HIS A 168 2.68 -13.24 12.07
N GLY A 169 2.61 -14.57 12.08
CA GLY A 169 1.56 -15.33 11.41
C GLY A 169 1.61 -15.29 9.88
N ILE A 170 2.71 -14.85 9.25
CA ILE A 170 2.84 -14.78 7.79
C ILE A 170 4.07 -15.56 7.32
N LYS A 171 3.89 -16.40 6.29
CA LYS A 171 4.97 -17.03 5.53
C LYS A 171 4.80 -16.71 4.05
N VAL A 172 5.90 -16.52 3.34
CA VAL A 172 5.92 -16.26 1.89
C VAL A 172 6.70 -17.35 1.19
N PHE A 173 6.07 -17.95 0.18
CA PHE A 173 6.64 -18.90 -0.75
C PHE A 173 6.59 -18.26 -2.14
N MET A 174 7.71 -17.72 -2.60
CA MET A 174 7.78 -16.98 -3.86
C MET A 174 8.50 -17.80 -4.92
N LEU A 175 7.83 -18.08 -6.03
CA LEU A 175 8.39 -18.77 -7.18
C LEU A 175 8.99 -17.73 -8.15
N SER A 176 10.23 -17.96 -8.57
CA SER A 176 10.90 -17.12 -9.56
C SER A 176 11.52 -17.96 -10.68
N PRO A 177 11.61 -17.43 -11.91
CA PRO A 177 12.15 -18.17 -13.04
C PRO A 177 13.68 -18.25 -12.92
N ARG A 178 14.19 -19.45 -12.65
CA ARG A 178 15.63 -19.71 -12.50
C ARG A 178 16.45 -19.12 -13.67
N GLY A 179 17.39 -18.23 -13.35
CA GLY A 179 18.30 -17.62 -14.31
C GLY A 179 17.69 -16.57 -15.25
N LYS A 180 16.47 -16.09 -14.98
CA LYS A 180 15.78 -15.11 -15.84
C LYS A 180 15.46 -13.78 -15.14
N MET A 181 15.98 -13.56 -13.93
CA MET A 181 15.90 -12.26 -13.26
C MET A 181 17.22 -11.52 -13.41
N SER A 182 17.16 -10.19 -13.38
CA SER A 182 18.36 -9.36 -13.27
C SER A 182 19.07 -9.63 -11.95
N PRO A 183 20.42 -9.53 -11.88
CA PRO A 183 21.18 -9.82 -10.65
C PRO A 183 20.82 -8.95 -9.44
N PHE A 184 20.21 -7.78 -9.65
CA PHE A 184 19.79 -6.88 -8.57
C PHE A 184 18.52 -7.37 -7.86
N GLN A 185 17.56 -7.94 -8.60
CA GLN A 185 16.30 -8.47 -8.07
C GLN A 185 16.49 -9.88 -7.50
#